data_AF-A0AAN7Z1B9-F1
#
_entry.id   AF-A0AAN7Z1B9-F1
#
_cell.length_a   1.000
_cell.length_b   1.000
_cell.length_c   1.000
_cell.angle_alpha   90.00
_cell.angle_beta   90.00
_cell.angle_gamma   90.00
#
_symmetry.space_group_name_H-M   'P 1'
#
loop_
_entity.id
_entity.type
_entity.pdbx_description
1 polymer ?
#
loop_
_entity_poly.entity_id
_entity_poly.type
_entity_poly.pdbx_seq_one_letter_code
_entity_poly.pdbx_strand_id
1 'polypeptide(L)'
;MNLYFSDEEIQNSPSRKDGISFEIEDNLRRYGVEVIQEAGILLELPQATTVTGQVIFHRFYCRKSLKEYDVKTLAMGSLFVSTKFAEPPRKIRDILNVFTLIWQKKEGLPIEYIDTTKQAYWDLKGDVIAAEFDILKEFGFLMFVDLPHKYILNYMKLLERSKELAQKSWNYLNDSMRTTVTIQYKPESIAAASIFLASRMLGTQLPEEPYPWWELFDTTKEEIELISFEINKLYSKSPPYYIDVFNPTNSDTASPITSNTTTTTTTTTNDTT
;
A
#
# COMPACT_ATOMS: atom_id res chain seq x y z
N MET A 1 6.87 22.72 3.07
CA MET A 1 6.20 21.56 2.46
C MET A 1 5.51 20.79 3.56
N ASN A 2 4.17 20.69 3.52
CA ASN A 2 3.46 19.94 4.55
C ASN A 2 3.63 18.43 4.28
N LEU A 3 4.14 17.69 5.27
CA LEU A 3 4.39 16.25 5.17
C LEU A 3 3.16 15.42 5.54
N TYR A 4 2.24 16.04 6.27
CA TYR A 4 1.00 15.45 6.74
C TYR A 4 -0.19 16.19 6.13
N PHE A 5 -1.24 15.44 5.83
CA PHE A 5 -2.49 15.95 5.28
C PHE A 5 -3.59 15.79 6.32
N SER A 6 -4.44 16.81 6.43
CA SER A 6 -5.64 16.77 7.25
C SER A 6 -6.71 15.85 6.64
N ASP A 7 -7.65 15.41 7.48
CA ASP A 7 -8.80 14.63 7.03
C ASP A 7 -9.61 15.37 5.95
N GLU A 8 -9.71 16.70 6.04
CA GLU A 8 -10.40 17.53 5.05
C GLU A 8 -9.66 17.54 3.71
N GLU A 9 -8.32 17.55 3.69
CA GLU A 9 -7.53 17.49 2.47
C GLU A 9 -7.62 16.11 1.80
N ILE A 10 -7.65 15.04 2.59
CA ILE A 10 -7.80 13.67 2.09
C ILE A 10 -9.22 13.44 1.58
N GLN A 11 -10.20 13.99 2.28
CA GLN A 11 -11.54 14.00 1.76
C GLN A 11 -11.58 14.84 0.48
N ASN A 12 -11.11 16.07 0.43
CA ASN A 12 -11.19 16.89 -0.77
C ASN A 12 -10.04 16.65 -1.77
N SER A 13 -9.72 15.37 -2.03
CA SER A 13 -8.65 14.94 -2.93
C SER A 13 -8.85 15.48 -4.37
N PRO A 14 -7.77 15.66 -5.14
CA PRO A 14 -7.86 16.01 -6.56
C PRO A 14 -8.68 15.00 -7.37
N SER A 15 -8.50 13.70 -7.09
CA SER A 15 -9.29 12.62 -7.71
C SER A 15 -10.79 12.79 -7.48
N ARG A 16 -11.21 13.20 -6.27
CA ARG A 16 -12.61 13.50 -5.96
C ARG A 16 -13.14 14.72 -6.69
N LYS A 17 -12.32 15.76 -6.85
CA LYS A 17 -12.69 16.94 -7.67
C LYS A 17 -12.91 16.58 -9.14
N ASP A 18 -12.17 15.59 -9.62
CA ASP A 18 -12.33 15.05 -10.98
C ASP A 18 -13.49 14.03 -11.09
N GLY A 19 -14.23 13.76 -10.01
CA GLY A 19 -15.41 12.90 -10.02
C GLY A 19 -15.16 11.41 -9.77
N ILE A 20 -13.99 11.04 -9.23
CA ILE A 20 -13.73 9.66 -8.76
C ILE A 20 -14.37 9.49 -7.37
N SER A 21 -15.09 8.38 -7.17
CA SER A 21 -15.70 8.08 -5.87
C SER A 21 -14.64 7.70 -4.83
N PHE A 22 -14.96 7.87 -3.55
CA PHE A 22 -14.06 7.52 -2.45
C PHE A 22 -13.65 6.03 -2.50
N GLU A 23 -14.60 5.15 -2.82
CA GLU A 23 -14.39 3.70 -2.89
C GLU A 23 -13.43 3.31 -4.00
N ILE A 24 -13.55 3.93 -5.17
CA ILE A 24 -12.67 3.69 -6.31
C ILE A 24 -11.25 4.20 -5.99
N GLU A 25 -11.15 5.41 -5.44
CA GLU A 25 -9.85 5.98 -5.04
C GLU A 25 -9.17 5.13 -3.96
N ASP A 26 -9.89 4.71 -2.92
CA ASP A 26 -9.39 3.83 -1.87
C ASP A 26 -8.93 2.47 -2.43
N ASN A 27 -9.74 1.85 -3.29
CA ASN A 27 -9.40 0.60 -3.95
C ASN A 27 -8.11 0.72 -4.79
N LEU A 28 -8.01 1.77 -5.62
CA LEU A 28 -6.85 2.00 -6.47
C LEU A 28 -5.58 2.34 -5.68
N ARG A 29 -5.71 3.10 -4.60
CA ARG A 29 -4.58 3.38 -3.69
C ARG A 29 -4.09 2.10 -3.02
N ARG A 30 -5.01 1.27 -2.52
CA ARG A 30 -4.67 -0.05 -1.93
C ARG A 30 -4.03 -0.98 -2.96
N TYR A 31 -4.55 -1.00 -4.18
CA TYR A 31 -3.99 -1.78 -5.28
C TYR A 31 -2.53 -1.38 -5.56
N GLY A 32 -2.27 -0.07 -5.72
CA GLY A 32 -0.93 0.45 -5.98
C GLY A 32 0.07 0.10 -4.87
N VAL A 33 -0.32 0.25 -3.61
CA VAL A 33 0.54 -0.10 -2.47
C VAL A 33 0.80 -1.60 -2.36
N GLU A 34 -0.19 -2.43 -2.69
CA GLU A 34 -0.05 -3.89 -2.72
C GLU A 34 0.97 -4.32 -3.79
N VAL A 35 0.86 -3.79 -5.03
CA VAL A 35 1.82 -4.14 -6.08
C VAL A 35 3.23 -3.61 -5.77
N ILE A 36 3.36 -2.44 -5.11
CA ILE A 36 4.65 -1.94 -4.63
C ILE A 36 5.25 -2.91 -3.59
N GLN A 37 4.43 -3.43 -2.66
CA GLN A 37 4.91 -4.38 -1.66
C GLN A 37 5.36 -5.69 -2.30
N GLU A 38 4.55 -6.24 -3.20
CA GLU A 38 4.89 -7.47 -3.95
C GLU A 38 6.19 -7.29 -4.75
N ALA A 39 6.32 -6.16 -5.45
CA ALA A 39 7.53 -5.83 -6.21
C ALA A 39 8.76 -5.69 -5.30
N GLY A 40 8.60 -5.04 -4.14
CA GLY A 40 9.68 -4.90 -3.15
C GLY A 40 10.20 -6.23 -2.64
N ILE A 41 9.32 -7.21 -2.43
CA ILE A 41 9.69 -8.58 -2.03
C ILE A 41 10.45 -9.28 -3.17
N LEU A 42 9.90 -9.23 -4.40
CA LEU A 42 10.50 -9.91 -5.56
C LEU A 42 11.84 -9.31 -5.99
N LEU A 43 12.05 -8.02 -5.73
CA LEU A 43 13.31 -7.31 -5.98
C LEU A 43 14.31 -7.44 -4.81
N GLU A 44 13.93 -8.11 -3.72
CA GLU A 44 14.71 -8.22 -2.49
C GLU A 44 15.15 -6.85 -1.95
N LEU A 45 14.22 -5.91 -1.93
CA LEU A 45 14.47 -4.56 -1.41
C LEU A 45 14.39 -4.53 0.12
N PRO A 46 15.19 -3.69 0.78
CA PRO A 46 14.99 -3.39 2.20
C PRO A 46 13.56 -2.89 2.44
N GLN A 47 12.94 -3.33 3.54
CA GLN A 47 11.56 -2.92 3.87
C GLN A 47 11.42 -1.39 3.91
N ALA A 48 12.45 -0.68 4.40
CA ALA A 48 12.46 0.78 4.42
C ALA A 48 12.30 1.39 3.02
N THR A 49 12.92 0.82 2.00
CA THR A 49 12.84 1.28 0.61
C THR A 49 11.46 1.06 0.02
N THR A 50 10.88 -0.12 0.26
CA THR A 50 9.53 -0.47 -0.20
C THR A 50 8.47 0.44 0.43
N VAL A 51 8.53 0.62 1.75
CA VAL A 51 7.59 1.48 2.47
C VAL A 51 7.75 2.94 2.07
N THR A 52 8.97 3.41 1.85
CA THR A 52 9.23 4.76 1.31
C THR A 52 8.51 4.94 -0.03
N GLY A 53 8.57 3.94 -0.93
CA GLY A 53 7.82 3.96 -2.19
C GLY A 53 6.30 4.05 -2.00
N GLN A 54 5.75 3.32 -1.03
CA GLN A 54 4.32 3.36 -0.68
C GLN A 54 3.88 4.74 -0.17
N VAL A 55 4.69 5.35 0.71
CA VAL A 55 4.40 6.70 1.23
C VAL A 55 4.48 7.75 0.12
N ILE A 56 5.49 7.68 -0.75
CA ILE A 56 5.62 8.56 -1.92
C ILE A 56 4.36 8.46 -2.80
N PHE A 57 3.95 7.24 -3.10
CA PHE A 57 2.76 6.95 -3.89
C PHE A 57 1.48 7.55 -3.26
N HIS A 58 1.28 7.35 -1.95
CA HIS A 58 0.13 7.93 -1.24
C HIS A 58 0.14 9.46 -1.24
N ARG A 59 1.30 10.07 -0.95
CA ARG A 59 1.45 11.53 -0.93
C ARG A 59 1.21 12.14 -2.31
N PHE A 60 1.64 11.47 -3.38
CA PHE A 60 1.48 11.97 -4.74
C PHE A 60 0.00 12.09 -5.10
N TYR A 61 -0.81 11.07 -4.84
CA TYR A 61 -2.25 11.11 -5.11
C TYR A 61 -3.03 12.06 -4.18
N CYS A 62 -2.44 12.60 -3.12
CA CYS A 62 -3.06 13.70 -2.37
C CYS A 62 -2.92 15.05 -3.08
N ARG A 63 -1.99 15.17 -4.04
CA ARG A 63 -1.77 16.40 -4.82
C ARG A 63 -2.16 16.27 -6.28
N LYS A 64 -2.17 15.05 -6.81
CA LYS A 64 -2.50 14.71 -8.20
C LYS A 64 -3.67 13.75 -8.29
N SER A 65 -4.35 13.78 -9.43
CA SER A 65 -5.53 12.97 -9.68
C SER A 65 -5.17 11.62 -10.30
N LEU A 66 -5.93 10.59 -9.96
CA LEU A 66 -5.89 9.28 -10.61
C LEU A 66 -6.32 9.32 -12.09
N LYS A 67 -6.99 10.40 -12.55
CA LYS A 67 -7.30 10.61 -13.97
C LYS A 67 -6.12 11.17 -14.77
N GLU A 68 -5.22 11.89 -14.10
CA GLU A 68 -4.04 12.50 -14.72
C GLU A 68 -2.85 11.54 -14.73
N TYR A 69 -2.77 10.67 -13.71
CA TYR A 69 -1.68 9.73 -13.53
C TYR A 69 -2.21 8.31 -13.30
N ASP A 70 -1.78 7.39 -14.15
CA ASP A 70 -2.10 5.98 -14.01
C ASP A 70 -1.41 5.35 -12.77
N VAL A 71 -2.16 4.47 -12.09
CA VAL A 71 -1.73 3.75 -10.90
C VAL A 71 -0.57 2.81 -11.19
N LYS A 72 -0.60 2.09 -12.31
CA LYS A 72 0.45 1.12 -12.66
C LYS A 72 1.78 1.85 -12.90
N THR A 73 1.75 2.89 -13.73
CA THR A 73 2.92 3.74 -14.03
C THR A 73 3.46 4.43 -12.78
N LEU A 74 2.59 5.06 -11.98
CA LEU A 74 3.03 5.76 -10.77
C LEU A 74 3.58 4.79 -9.71
N ALA A 75 3.04 3.59 -9.59
CA ALA A 75 3.55 2.57 -8.67
C ALA A 75 4.99 2.16 -9.02
N MET A 76 5.27 1.91 -10.31
CA MET A 76 6.63 1.66 -10.80
C MET A 76 7.55 2.84 -10.54
N GLY A 77 7.11 4.07 -10.88
CA GLY A 77 7.88 5.29 -10.66
C GLY A 77 8.21 5.54 -9.19
N SER A 78 7.24 5.35 -8.30
CA SER A 78 7.40 5.56 -6.86
C SER A 78 8.42 4.59 -6.24
N LEU A 79 8.37 3.31 -6.62
CA LEU A 79 9.37 2.34 -6.19
C LEU A 79 10.74 2.61 -6.83
N PHE A 80 10.76 2.99 -8.11
CA PHE A 80 12.02 3.31 -8.78
C PHE A 80 12.73 4.50 -8.11
N VAL A 81 12.01 5.58 -7.79
CA VAL A 81 12.56 6.71 -7.04
C VAL A 81 13.11 6.27 -5.68
N SER A 82 12.36 5.47 -4.92
CA SER A 82 12.82 5.04 -3.59
C SER A 82 14.07 4.18 -3.65
N THR A 83 14.23 3.34 -4.69
CA THR A 83 15.43 2.52 -4.87
C THR A 83 16.70 3.30 -5.20
N LYS A 84 16.59 4.54 -5.69
CA LYS A 84 17.78 5.39 -5.94
C LYS A 84 18.47 5.85 -4.66
N PHE A 85 17.72 5.90 -3.56
CA PHE A 85 18.23 6.24 -2.23
C PHE A 85 18.57 4.99 -1.41
N ALA A 86 18.42 3.79 -1.98
CA ALA A 86 18.72 2.52 -1.34
C ALA A 86 20.03 1.93 -1.84
N GLU A 87 20.68 1.14 -0.99
CA GLU A 87 21.89 0.39 -1.33
C GLU A 87 21.58 -1.13 -1.35
N PRO A 88 21.78 -1.85 -2.48
CA PRO A 88 22.21 -1.37 -3.80
C PRO A 88 21.06 -0.82 -4.66
N PRO A 89 21.33 0.12 -5.58
CA PRO A 89 20.33 0.66 -6.49
C PRO A 89 19.82 -0.42 -7.46
N ARG A 90 18.56 -0.32 -7.89
CA ARG A 90 17.97 -1.21 -8.91
C ARG A 90 17.92 -0.55 -10.28
N LYS A 91 18.11 -1.34 -11.34
CA LYS A 91 17.97 -0.84 -12.70
C LYS A 91 16.49 -0.77 -13.06
N ILE A 92 16.10 0.24 -13.84
CA ILE A 92 14.73 0.39 -14.32
C ILE A 92 14.20 -0.89 -15.00
N ARG A 93 15.04 -1.59 -15.76
CA ARG A 93 14.67 -2.86 -16.41
C ARG A 93 14.21 -3.92 -15.40
N ASP A 94 14.84 -3.99 -14.23
CA ASP A 94 14.50 -4.98 -13.21
C ASP A 94 13.14 -4.63 -12.59
N ILE A 95 12.87 -3.32 -12.36
CA ILE A 95 11.55 -2.82 -11.96
C ILE A 95 10.49 -3.22 -12.99
N LEU A 96 10.70 -2.90 -14.27
CA LEU A 96 9.73 -3.19 -15.33
C LEU A 96 9.42 -4.69 -15.41
N ASN A 97 10.43 -5.54 -15.39
CA ASN A 97 10.27 -7.00 -15.44
C ASN A 97 9.45 -7.52 -14.26
N VAL A 98 9.72 -7.04 -13.04
CA VAL A 98 9.01 -7.50 -11.84
C VAL A 98 7.55 -7.04 -11.84
N PHE A 99 7.27 -5.79 -12.20
CA PHE A 99 5.88 -5.31 -12.29
C PHE A 99 5.10 -6.04 -13.39
N THR A 100 5.74 -6.27 -14.54
CA THR A 100 5.11 -7.04 -15.64
C THR A 100 4.81 -8.47 -15.20
N LEU A 101 5.74 -9.12 -14.50
CA LEU A 101 5.53 -10.44 -13.90
C LEU A 101 4.34 -10.47 -12.93
N ILE A 102 4.22 -9.46 -12.06
CA ILE A 102 3.10 -9.34 -11.11
C ILE A 102 1.77 -9.25 -11.87
N TRP A 103 1.70 -8.41 -12.91
CA TRP A 103 0.47 -8.24 -13.68
C TRP A 103 0.12 -9.47 -14.51
N GLN A 104 1.09 -10.09 -15.20
CA GLN A 104 0.89 -11.35 -15.91
C GLN A 104 0.32 -12.42 -14.97
N LYS A 105 0.86 -12.53 -13.75
CA LYS A 105 0.37 -13.47 -12.74
C LYS A 105 -1.05 -13.14 -12.27
N LYS A 106 -1.39 -11.87 -12.03
CA LYS A 106 -2.73 -11.45 -11.61
C LYS A 106 -3.77 -11.62 -12.73
N GLU A 107 -3.36 -11.49 -14.00
CA GLU A 107 -4.21 -11.66 -15.18
C GLU A 107 -4.28 -13.12 -15.69
N GLY A 108 -3.50 -14.03 -15.10
CA GLY A 108 -3.45 -15.44 -15.53
C GLY A 108 -2.77 -15.66 -16.89
N LEU A 109 -1.96 -14.69 -17.32
CA LEU A 109 -1.22 -14.73 -18.58
C LEU A 109 0.06 -15.56 -18.45
N PRO A 110 0.60 -16.10 -19.57
CA PRO A 110 1.90 -16.75 -19.56
C PRO A 110 2.99 -15.78 -19.08
N ILE A 111 3.89 -16.29 -18.25
CA ILE A 111 5.01 -15.51 -17.71
C ILE A 111 6.06 -15.36 -18.82
N GLU A 112 6.19 -14.15 -19.33
CA GLU A 112 7.16 -13.81 -20.37
C GLU A 112 8.00 -12.61 -19.94
N TYR A 113 9.32 -12.70 -20.19
CA TYR A 113 10.22 -11.57 -19.97
C TYR A 113 9.95 -10.46 -20.99
N ILE A 114 10.11 -9.21 -20.54
CA ILE A 114 9.93 -8.08 -21.45
C ILE A 114 11.04 -8.09 -22.50
N ASP A 115 10.63 -8.08 -23.76
CA ASP A 115 11.51 -7.99 -24.91
C ASP A 115 11.97 -6.54 -25.12
N THR A 116 13.26 -6.28 -24.93
CA THR A 116 13.87 -4.94 -25.08
C THR A 116 13.91 -4.45 -26.52
N THR A 117 13.62 -5.30 -27.50
CA THR A 117 13.57 -4.92 -28.92
C THR A 117 12.21 -4.34 -29.31
N LYS A 118 11.15 -4.63 -28.53
CA LYS A 118 9.79 -4.16 -28.81
C LYS A 118 9.60 -2.69 -28.40
N GLN A 119 8.84 -1.95 -29.20
CA GLN A 119 8.51 -0.55 -28.92
C GLN A 119 7.80 -0.38 -27.56
N ALA A 120 6.92 -1.30 -27.21
CA ALA A 120 6.20 -1.29 -25.92
C ALA A 120 7.13 -1.24 -24.70
N TYR A 121 8.32 -1.84 -24.75
CA TYR A 121 9.31 -1.72 -23.68
C TYR A 121 9.82 -0.28 -23.53
N TRP A 122 10.10 0.38 -24.66
CA TRP A 122 10.62 1.74 -24.67
C TRP A 122 9.57 2.75 -24.26
N ASP A 123 8.31 2.54 -24.66
CA ASP A 123 7.18 3.37 -24.24
C ASP A 123 6.98 3.26 -22.72
N LEU A 124 6.86 2.04 -22.20
CA LEU A 124 6.71 1.80 -20.75
C LEU A 124 7.89 2.35 -19.93
N LYS A 125 9.12 2.19 -20.44
CA LYS A 125 10.31 2.78 -19.83
C LYS A 125 10.24 4.31 -19.84
N GLY A 126 9.77 4.91 -20.92
CA GLY A 126 9.53 6.35 -21.04
C GLY A 126 8.52 6.84 -20.01
N ASP A 127 7.40 6.12 -19.85
CA ASP A 127 6.35 6.44 -18.89
C ASP A 127 6.86 6.41 -17.44
N VAL A 128 7.66 5.39 -17.08
CA VAL A 128 8.27 5.31 -15.74
C VAL A 128 9.29 6.42 -15.49
N ILE A 129 10.07 6.82 -16.51
CA ILE A 129 11.00 7.96 -16.40
C ILE A 129 10.23 9.27 -16.26
N ALA A 130 9.12 9.44 -16.98
CA ALA A 130 8.26 10.61 -16.86
C ALA A 130 7.62 10.69 -15.46
N ALA A 131 7.08 9.58 -14.96
CA ALA A 131 6.55 9.49 -13.61
C ALA A 131 7.61 9.78 -12.54
N GLU A 132 8.84 9.28 -12.72
CA GLU A 132 9.96 9.61 -11.85
C GLU A 132 10.19 11.13 -11.77
N PHE A 133 10.25 11.78 -12.93
CA PHE A 133 10.47 13.21 -13.04
C PHE A 133 9.34 14.00 -12.36
N ASP A 134 8.08 13.61 -12.60
CA ASP A 134 6.92 14.28 -12.02
C ASP A 134 6.84 14.11 -10.50
N ILE A 135 7.18 12.93 -9.98
CA ILE A 135 7.33 12.70 -8.54
C ILE A 135 8.38 13.68 -7.98
N LEU A 136 9.60 13.67 -8.51
CA LEU A 136 10.69 14.51 -7.98
C LEU A 136 10.34 16.00 -8.03
N LYS A 137 9.67 16.45 -9.10
CA LYS A 137 9.19 17.81 -9.27
C LYS A 137 8.13 18.17 -8.23
N GLU A 138 7.13 17.31 -8.03
CA GLU A 138 6.04 17.52 -7.07
C GLU A 138 6.55 17.59 -5.62
N PHE A 139 7.61 16.84 -5.30
CA PHE A 139 8.21 16.82 -3.96
C PHE A 139 9.39 17.79 -3.79
N GLY A 140 9.80 18.53 -4.84
CA GLY A 140 10.96 19.41 -4.79
C GLY A 140 12.25 18.69 -4.37
N PHE A 141 12.43 17.44 -4.78
CA PHE A 141 13.53 16.54 -4.41
C PHE A 141 13.62 16.18 -2.90
N LEU A 142 12.65 16.60 -2.07
CA LEU A 142 12.59 16.23 -0.66
C LEU A 142 11.86 14.90 -0.49
N MET A 143 12.59 13.80 -0.71
CA MET A 143 12.05 12.43 -0.67
C MET A 143 12.27 11.73 0.69
N PHE A 144 12.74 12.44 1.70
CA PHE A 144 12.95 11.85 3.03
C PHE A 144 11.60 11.46 3.66
N VAL A 145 11.50 10.19 4.05
CA VAL A 145 10.34 9.65 4.75
C VAL A 145 10.80 9.07 6.07
N ASP A 146 10.21 9.56 7.14
CA ASP A 146 10.41 8.96 8.45
C ASP A 146 9.45 7.79 8.66
N LEU A 147 9.99 6.60 8.93
CA LEU A 147 9.24 5.35 8.90
C LEU A 147 8.91 4.85 10.31
N PRO A 148 7.68 4.39 10.56
CA PRO A 148 7.27 3.91 11.88
C PRO A 148 8.04 2.65 12.31
N HIS A 149 8.57 1.87 11.35
CA HIS A 149 9.36 0.67 11.60
C HIS A 149 10.59 0.90 12.47
N LYS A 150 11.16 2.12 12.49
CA LYS A 150 12.34 2.42 13.32
C LYS A 150 12.00 2.53 14.81
N TYR A 151 10.73 2.82 15.16
CA TYR A 151 10.30 3.05 16.53
C TYR A 151 9.86 1.78 17.25
N ILE A 152 9.25 0.84 16.52
CA ILE A 152 8.59 -0.32 17.11
C ILE A 152 9.51 -1.16 18.00
N LEU A 153 10.77 -1.36 17.61
CA LEU A 153 11.74 -2.13 18.40
C LEU A 153 12.17 -1.41 19.67
N ASN A 154 12.27 -0.07 19.62
CA ASN A 154 12.59 0.73 20.80
C ASN A 154 11.42 0.74 21.78
N TYR A 155 10.19 0.89 21.28
CA TYR A 155 8.98 0.85 22.11
C TYR A 155 8.79 -0.53 22.75
N MET A 156 9.02 -1.62 22.01
CA MET A 156 8.96 -2.98 22.55
C MET A 156 9.96 -3.23 23.69
N LYS A 157 11.18 -2.68 23.56
CA LYS A 157 12.19 -2.76 24.64
C LYS A 157 11.75 -1.97 25.88
N LEU A 158 11.24 -0.76 25.69
CA LEU A 158 10.77 0.09 26.80
C LEU A 158 9.57 -0.51 27.54
N LEU A 159 8.70 -1.24 26.84
CA LEU A 159 7.54 -1.89 27.43
C LEU A 159 7.87 -3.27 28.04
N GLU A 160 9.11 -3.76 27.89
CA GLU A 160 9.60 -5.07 28.35
C GLU A 160 8.74 -6.26 27.88
N ARG A 161 8.34 -6.28 26.60
CA ARG A 161 7.34 -7.25 26.09
C ARG A 161 7.90 -8.42 25.30
N SER A 162 7.03 -9.43 25.16
CA SER A 162 7.33 -10.69 24.50
C SER A 162 7.60 -10.52 23.00
N LYS A 163 8.41 -11.43 22.44
CA LYS A 163 8.67 -11.48 20.99
C LYS A 163 7.39 -11.66 20.17
N GLU A 164 6.38 -12.32 20.73
CA GLU A 164 5.08 -12.52 20.09
C GLU A 164 4.33 -11.19 19.89
N LEU A 165 4.29 -10.34 20.92
CA LEU A 165 3.67 -9.01 20.80
C LEU A 165 4.41 -8.17 19.77
N ALA A 166 5.74 -8.21 19.76
CA ALA A 166 6.55 -7.47 18.80
C ALA A 166 6.25 -7.90 17.35
N GLN A 167 6.21 -9.21 17.09
CA GLN A 167 5.89 -9.73 15.75
C GLN A 167 4.48 -9.35 15.31
N LYS A 168 3.49 -9.46 16.20
CA LYS A 168 2.11 -9.10 15.87
C LYS A 168 1.95 -7.59 15.64
N SER A 169 2.64 -6.77 16.43
CA SER A 169 2.69 -5.32 16.24
C SER A 169 3.32 -4.96 14.88
N TRP A 170 4.39 -5.68 14.49
CA TRP A 170 5.02 -5.48 13.17
C TRP A 170 4.07 -5.80 12.01
N ASN A 171 3.21 -6.82 12.16
CA ASN A 171 2.21 -7.15 11.15
C ASN A 171 1.16 -6.03 11.01
N TYR A 172 0.59 -5.56 12.11
CA TYR A 172 -0.33 -4.41 12.08
C TYR A 172 0.33 -3.15 11.52
N LEU A 173 1.62 -2.95 11.81
CA LEU A 173 2.38 -1.84 11.26
C LEU A 173 2.49 -1.92 9.73
N ASN A 174 2.77 -3.11 9.18
CA ASN A 174 2.79 -3.29 7.73
C ASN A 174 1.41 -3.10 7.10
N ASP A 175 0.35 -3.55 7.77
CA ASP A 175 -1.02 -3.36 7.29
C ASP A 175 -1.42 -1.88 7.29
N SER A 176 -0.94 -1.09 8.26
CA SER A 176 -1.15 0.35 8.29
C SER A 176 -0.54 1.08 7.09
N MET A 177 0.52 0.54 6.48
CA MET A 177 1.13 1.10 5.26
C MET A 177 0.21 1.01 4.04
N ARG A 178 -0.81 0.13 4.07
CA ARG A 178 -1.83 0.00 3.02
C ARG A 178 -2.95 1.04 3.12
N THR A 179 -2.87 1.91 4.12
CA THR A 179 -3.86 2.95 4.40
C THR A 179 -3.23 4.34 4.36
N THR A 180 -4.07 5.37 4.29
CA THR A 180 -3.62 6.77 4.28
C THR A 180 -3.11 7.24 5.65
N VAL A 181 -3.09 6.42 6.71
CA VAL A 181 -2.60 6.85 8.03
C VAL A 181 -1.12 7.29 7.99
N THR A 182 -0.34 6.73 7.07
CA THR A 182 1.08 7.06 6.83
C THR A 182 1.34 8.50 6.41
N ILE A 183 0.31 9.17 5.91
CA ILE A 183 0.38 10.56 5.45
C ILE A 183 -0.50 11.50 6.30
N GLN A 184 -1.18 10.97 7.33
CA GLN A 184 -2.03 11.73 8.25
C GLN A 184 -1.38 11.88 9.62
N TYR A 185 -0.76 10.80 10.10
CA TYR A 185 -0.25 10.71 11.46
C TYR A 185 1.26 10.56 11.49
N LYS A 186 1.85 10.98 12.62
CA LYS A 186 3.28 10.82 12.88
C LYS A 186 3.66 9.34 12.99
N PRO A 187 4.89 8.96 12.58
CA PRO A 187 5.33 7.57 12.63
C PRO A 187 5.34 6.98 14.05
N GLU A 188 5.58 7.80 15.07
CA GLU A 188 5.48 7.44 16.49
C GLU A 188 4.08 6.93 16.83
N SER A 189 3.05 7.68 16.42
CA SER A 189 1.65 7.36 16.69
C SER A 189 1.19 6.11 15.95
N ILE A 190 1.64 5.90 14.71
CA ILE A 190 1.35 4.69 13.94
C ILE A 190 1.99 3.45 14.58
N ALA A 191 3.24 3.59 15.06
CA ALA A 191 3.90 2.52 15.80
C ALA A 191 3.17 2.21 17.10
N ALA A 192 2.80 3.23 17.89
CA ALA A 192 2.01 3.04 19.12
C ALA A 192 0.66 2.37 18.84
N ALA A 193 -0.08 2.80 17.82
CA ALA A 193 -1.36 2.19 17.44
C ALA A 193 -1.22 0.71 17.07
N SER A 194 -0.14 0.35 16.37
CA SER A 194 0.13 -1.04 16.01
C SER A 194 0.41 -1.92 17.23
N ILE A 195 1.09 -1.37 18.24
CA ILE A 195 1.33 -2.03 19.54
C ILE A 195 0.03 -2.19 20.32
N PHE A 196 -0.81 -1.16 20.32
CA PHE A 196 -2.12 -1.16 20.97
C PHE A 196 -3.05 -2.21 20.36
N LEU A 197 -3.14 -2.31 19.03
CA LEU A 197 -3.91 -3.36 18.37
C LEU A 197 -3.40 -4.76 18.71
N ALA A 198 -2.08 -4.96 18.66
CA ALA A 198 -1.47 -6.24 18.99
C ALA A 198 -1.73 -6.65 20.44
N SER A 199 -1.64 -5.71 21.39
CA SER A 199 -1.86 -5.98 22.82
C SER A 199 -3.32 -6.34 23.09
N ARG A 200 -4.27 -5.62 22.48
CA ARG A 200 -5.71 -5.94 22.56
C ARG A 200 -6.00 -7.33 22.01
N MET A 201 -5.45 -7.67 20.85
CA MET A 201 -5.67 -8.97 20.22
C MET A 201 -4.95 -10.13 20.92
N LEU A 202 -3.95 -9.88 21.77
CA LEU A 202 -3.28 -10.89 22.61
C LEU A 202 -3.78 -10.88 24.07
N GLY A 203 -4.71 -9.99 24.43
CA GLY A 203 -5.15 -9.81 25.81
C GLY A 203 -4.04 -9.34 26.77
N THR A 204 -2.99 -8.69 26.24
CA THR A 204 -1.87 -8.19 27.04
C THR A 204 -2.18 -6.80 27.58
N GLN A 205 -2.13 -6.64 28.91
CA GLN A 205 -2.30 -5.33 29.54
C GLN A 205 -1.00 -4.51 29.47
N LEU A 206 -1.11 -3.31 28.90
CA LEU A 206 -0.05 -2.31 28.85
C LEU A 206 -0.09 -1.42 30.11
N PRO A 207 1.05 -0.83 30.54
CA PRO A 207 1.08 -0.05 31.77
C PRO A 207 0.31 1.26 31.60
N GLU A 208 -0.62 1.54 32.51
CA GLU A 208 -1.39 2.80 32.53
C GLU A 208 -1.08 3.67 33.76
N GLU A 209 -0.31 3.13 34.72
CA GLU A 209 0.07 3.78 35.98
C GLU A 209 1.61 3.87 36.09
N PRO A 210 2.18 4.98 36.61
CA PRO A 210 1.51 6.20 37.08
C PRO A 210 1.05 7.13 35.94
N TYR A 211 1.54 6.90 34.72
CA TYR A 211 1.12 7.60 33.51
C TYR A 211 0.85 6.59 32.41
N PRO A 212 -0.07 6.89 31.48
CA PRO A 212 -0.31 6.02 30.34
C PRO A 212 0.93 5.82 29.45
N TRP A 213 1.18 4.58 29.04
CA TRP A 213 2.37 4.21 28.27
C TRP A 213 2.55 4.99 26.96
N TRP A 214 1.46 5.47 26.33
CA TRP A 214 1.52 6.21 25.07
C TRP A 214 2.08 7.64 25.22
N GLU A 215 2.04 8.22 26.43
CA GLU A 215 2.61 9.55 26.68
C GLU A 215 4.13 9.55 26.53
N LEU A 216 4.79 8.41 26.80
CA LEU A 216 6.23 8.24 26.57
C LEU A 216 6.62 8.35 25.08
N PHE A 217 5.65 8.24 24.18
CA PHE A 217 5.84 8.20 22.73
C PHE A 217 5.27 9.44 22.03
N ASP A 218 5.03 10.53 22.78
CA ASP A 218 4.50 11.80 22.26
C ASP A 218 3.22 11.62 21.42
N THR A 219 2.35 10.71 21.85
CA THR A 219 1.12 10.32 21.14
C THR A 219 -0.08 10.39 22.07
N THR A 220 -1.24 10.71 21.51
CA THR A 220 -2.51 10.72 22.24
C THR A 220 -3.29 9.41 22.11
N LYS A 221 -4.13 9.11 23.09
CA LYS A 221 -5.05 7.96 23.02
C LYS A 221 -6.01 8.07 21.84
N GLU A 222 -6.47 9.28 21.53
CA GLU A 222 -7.38 9.57 20.43
C GLU A 222 -6.75 9.22 19.08
N GLU A 223 -5.51 9.63 18.83
CA GLU A 223 -4.76 9.24 17.62
C GLU A 223 -4.58 7.72 17.53
N ILE A 224 -4.24 7.06 18.64
CA ILE A 224 -4.10 5.59 18.69
C ILE A 224 -5.40 4.91 18.29
N GLU A 225 -6.54 5.36 18.83
CA GLU A 225 -7.86 4.78 18.56
C GLU A 225 -8.29 5.02 17.11
N LEU A 226 -8.06 6.21 16.55
CA LEU A 226 -8.36 6.54 15.15
C LEU A 226 -7.52 5.71 14.17
N ILE A 227 -6.20 5.64 14.39
CA ILE A 227 -5.31 4.82 13.54
C ILE A 227 -5.70 3.34 13.66
N SER A 228 -6.00 2.87 14.87
CA SER A 228 -6.43 1.49 15.11
C SER A 228 -7.72 1.15 14.37
N PHE A 229 -8.68 2.09 14.34
CA PHE A 229 -9.92 1.96 13.59
C PHE A 229 -9.66 1.84 12.08
N GLU A 230 -8.83 2.72 11.51
CA GLU A 230 -8.51 2.68 10.07
C GLU A 230 -7.76 1.41 9.67
N ILE A 231 -6.85 0.90 10.51
CA ILE A 231 -6.20 -0.40 10.28
C ILE A 231 -7.24 -1.53 10.32
N ASN A 232 -8.13 -1.55 11.32
CA ASN A 232 -9.15 -2.60 11.41
C ASN A 232 -10.13 -2.59 10.23
N LYS A 233 -10.47 -1.41 9.73
CA LYS A 233 -11.33 -1.23 8.54
C LYS A 233 -10.75 -1.92 7.30
N LEU A 234 -9.43 -2.09 7.21
CA LEU A 234 -8.79 -2.80 6.11
C LEU A 234 -9.27 -4.26 6.01
N TYR A 235 -9.47 -4.95 7.14
CA TYR A 235 -9.85 -6.37 7.17
C TYR A 235 -11.30 -6.61 6.74
N SER A 236 -12.13 -5.58 6.70
CA SER A 236 -13.51 -5.67 6.18
C SER A 236 -13.60 -5.44 4.67
N LYS A 237 -12.52 -5.01 4.01
CA LYS A 237 -12.53 -4.69 2.58
C LYS A 237 -12.15 -5.89 1.73
N SER A 238 -12.72 -5.97 0.53
CA SER A 238 -12.31 -6.95 -0.48
C SER A 238 -10.86 -6.72 -0.94
N PRO A 239 -10.20 -7.75 -1.51
CA PRO A 239 -8.91 -7.59 -2.17
C PRO A 239 -8.99 -6.48 -3.23
N PRO A 240 -7.97 -5.61 -3.31
CA PRO A 240 -7.98 -4.51 -4.25
C PRO A 240 -7.74 -5.00 -5.67
N TYR A 241 -8.36 -4.33 -6.64
CA TYR A 241 -8.23 -4.66 -8.06
C TYR A 241 -7.98 -3.40 -8.89
N TYR A 242 -7.39 -3.58 -10.07
CA TYR A 242 -7.11 -2.46 -10.97
C TYR A 242 -8.39 -2.03 -11.70
N ILE A 243 -8.59 -0.72 -11.77
CA ILE A 243 -9.67 -0.08 -12.54
C ILE A 243 -9.01 0.99 -13.40
N ASP A 244 -9.21 0.93 -14.72
CA ASP A 244 -8.70 1.97 -15.62
C ASP A 244 -9.59 3.21 -15.55
N VAL A 245 -9.17 4.18 -14.73
CA VAL A 245 -9.80 5.49 -14.61
C VAL A 245 -9.07 6.57 -15.42
N PHE A 246 -7.91 6.21 -15.99
CA PHE A 246 -7.06 7.08 -16.80
C PHE A 246 -7.56 7.14 -18.24
N ASN A 247 -7.93 5.97 -18.81
CA ASN A 247 -8.51 5.83 -20.14
C ASN A 247 -9.92 5.20 -20.08
N PRO A 248 -10.98 6.01 -19.89
CA PRO A 248 -12.34 5.50 -19.72
C PRO A 248 -12.92 4.79 -20.96
N THR A 249 -12.25 4.79 -22.11
CA THR A 249 -12.66 4.04 -23.31
C THR A 249 -12.36 2.54 -23.24
N ASN A 250 -11.58 2.06 -22.26
CA ASN A 250 -11.23 0.64 -22.09
C ASN A 250 -11.99 -0.04 -20.94
N SER A 251 -12.94 0.63 -20.28
CA SER A 251 -13.58 0.14 -19.04
C SER A 251 -14.52 -1.06 -19.20
N ASP A 252 -14.76 -1.55 -20.42
CA ASP A 252 -15.69 -2.66 -20.70
C ASP A 252 -15.12 -4.06 -20.41
N THR A 253 -13.88 -4.18 -19.95
CA THR A 253 -13.26 -5.51 -19.68
C THR A 253 -13.09 -5.87 -18.20
N ALA A 254 -13.64 -5.09 -17.26
CA ALA A 254 -13.64 -5.48 -15.84
C ALA A 254 -14.78 -6.47 -15.54
N SER A 255 -14.54 -7.77 -15.76
CA SER A 255 -15.48 -8.84 -15.37
C SER A 255 -15.54 -8.99 -13.85
N PRO A 256 -16.73 -8.93 -13.21
CA PRO A 256 -16.91 -9.42 -11.85
C PRO A 256 -16.90 -10.96 -11.89
N ILE A 257 -16.11 -11.57 -11.01
CA ILE A 257 -16.15 -13.01 -10.76
C ILE A 257 -17.49 -13.32 -10.06
N THR A 258 -18.49 -13.76 -10.83
CA THR A 258 -19.74 -14.28 -10.27
C THR A 258 -19.48 -15.68 -9.71
N SER A 259 -19.69 -15.82 -8.40
CA SER A 259 -19.75 -17.08 -7.68
C SER A 259 -20.89 -17.95 -8.20
N ASN A 260 -20.57 -19.05 -8.88
CA ASN A 260 -21.56 -20.09 -9.20
C ASN A 260 -21.66 -21.08 -8.05
N THR A 261 -22.79 -21.02 -7.34
CA THR A 261 -23.32 -22.04 -6.44
C THR A 261 -23.70 -23.27 -7.28
N THR A 262 -22.97 -24.37 -7.13
CA THR A 262 -23.40 -25.66 -7.70
C THR A 262 -24.41 -26.32 -6.76
N THR A 263 -25.67 -26.24 -7.16
CA THR A 263 -26.77 -27.06 -6.65
C THR A 263 -26.51 -28.53 -6.98
N THR A 264 -26.41 -29.38 -5.96
CA THR A 264 -26.36 -30.84 -6.10
C THR A 264 -27.74 -31.35 -6.54
N THR A 265 -27.85 -31.79 -7.80
CA THR A 265 -29.01 -32.56 -8.27
C THR A 265 -28.69 -34.05 -8.20
N THR A 266 -29.40 -34.73 -7.31
CA THR A 266 -29.52 -36.17 -7.19
C THR A 266 -30.19 -36.73 -8.45
N THR A 267 -29.55 -37.66 -9.16
CA THR A 267 -30.23 -38.48 -10.17
C THR A 267 -29.88 -39.94 -9.94
N THR A 268 -30.89 -40.66 -9.45
CA THR A 268 -31.05 -42.11 -9.47
C THR A 268 -30.89 -42.68 -10.87
N THR A 269 -30.06 -43.72 -11.02
CA THR A 269 -30.10 -44.63 -12.17
C THR A 269 -30.39 -46.04 -11.68
N ASN A 270 -31.63 -46.48 -11.94
CA ASN A 270 -32.00 -47.88 -12.03
C ASN A 270 -31.61 -48.42 -13.41
N ASP A 271 -31.27 -49.71 -13.42
CA ASP A 271 -31.60 -50.76 -14.39
C ASP A 271 -30.38 -51.63 -14.74
N THR A 272 -30.33 -52.87 -14.26
CA THR A 272 -30.95 -54.09 -14.84
C THR A 272 -30.29 -54.49 -16.17
N THR A 273 -29.29 -55.36 -16.13
CA THR A 273 -29.32 -56.77 -16.60
C THR A 273 -27.96 -57.44 -16.38
#